data_AF-A0A2V6TV05-F1
#
_entry.id   AF-A0A2V6TV05-F1
#
_cell.length_a   1.000
_cell.length_b   1.000
_cell.length_c   1.000
_cell.angle_alpha   90.00
_cell.angle_beta   90.00
_cell.angle_gamma   90.00
#
_symmetry.space_group_name_H-M   'P 1'
#
loop_
_entity.id
_entity.type
_entity.pdbx_description
1 polymer ?
#
loop_
_entity_poly.entity_id
_entity_poly.type
_entity_poly.pdbx_seq_one_letter_code
_entity_poly.pdbx_strand_id
1 'polypeptide(L)' 'YGDPLERDPAAVLADVLDGKVSAAQAIMACGVVLTPDGTAVDEVKTKESRERRRAERGSVASTPR' A
#
# COMPACT_ATOMS: atom_id res chain seq x y z
N TYR A 1 10.63 6.37 -11.98
CA TYR A 1 9.64 6.37 -10.88
C TYR A 1 9.58 4.96 -10.31
N GLY A 2 9.91 4.81 -9.03
CA GLY A 2 10.14 3.51 -8.35
C GLY A 2 8.85 2.74 -8.01
N ASP A 3 9.00 1.61 -7.30
CA ASP A 3 7.87 0.77 -6.92
C ASP A 3 6.95 1.49 -5.92
N PRO A 4 5.64 1.65 -6.21
CA PRO A 4 4.67 2.20 -5.26
C PRO A 4 4.64 1.49 -3.91
N LEU A 5 5.04 0.22 -3.85
CA LEU A 5 5.15 -0.57 -2.62
C LEU A 5 6.43 -0.30 -1.82
N GLU A 6 7.35 0.51 -2.34
CA GLU A 6 8.56 0.97 -1.64
C GLU A 6 8.38 2.37 -1.04
N ARG A 7 7.27 3.06 -1.36
CA ARG A 7 6.97 4.36 -0.76
C ARG A 7 6.83 4.23 0.76
N ASP A 8 7.37 5.22 1.47
CA ASP A 8 7.29 5.32 2.93
C ASP A 8 5.81 5.33 3.38
N PRO A 9 5.38 4.37 4.21
CA PRO A 9 4.04 4.35 4.76
C PRO A 9 3.67 5.63 5.53
N ALA A 10 4.63 6.26 6.21
CA ALA A 10 4.39 7.50 6.95
C ALA A 10 4.06 8.68 6.02
N ALA A 11 4.72 8.76 4.87
CA ALA A 11 4.39 9.75 3.84
C ALA A 11 2.98 9.54 3.27
N VAL A 12 2.57 8.27 3.09
CA VAL A 12 1.21 7.95 2.62
C VAL A 12 0.15 8.30 3.67
N LEU A 13 0.43 8.08 4.96
CA LEU A 13 -0.44 8.52 6.04
C LEU A 13 -0.61 10.05 6.02
N ALA A 14 0.47 10.81 5.88
CA ALA A 14 0.40 12.27 5.78
C ALA A 14 -0.44 12.71 4.57
N ASP A 15 -0.29 12.06 3.41
CA ASP A 15 -1.11 12.35 2.23
C ASP A 15 -2.61 12.05 2.45
N VAL A 16 -2.94 11.04 3.29
CA VAL A 16 -4.32 10.74 3.67
C VAL A 16 -4.88 11.76 4.67
N LEU A 17 -4.09 12.14 5.67
CA LEU A 17 -4.47 13.16 6.65
C LEU A 17 -4.65 14.54 5.99
N ASP A 18 -3.85 14.85 4.98
CA ASP A 18 -3.97 16.06 4.15
C ASP A 18 -5.13 15.99 3.14
N GLY A 19 -5.83 14.85 3.03
CA GLY A 19 -6.93 14.66 2.08
C GLY A 19 -6.49 14.59 0.60
N LYS A 20 -5.19 14.44 0.32
CA LYS A 20 -4.65 14.30 -1.05
C LYS A 20 -4.95 12.92 -1.63
N VAL A 21 -5.03 11.91 -0.77
CA VAL A 21 -5.28 10.51 -1.12
C VAL A 21 -6.31 9.93 -0.15
N SER A 22 -7.21 9.08 -0.63
CA SER A 22 -8.14 8.37 0.27
C SER A 22 -7.48 7.15 0.92
N ALA A 23 -7.96 6.71 2.09
CA ALA A 23 -7.48 5.49 2.73
C ALA A 23 -7.60 4.25 1.80
N ALA A 24 -8.69 4.16 1.02
CA ALA A 24 -8.85 3.11 0.02
C ALA A 24 -7.77 3.16 -1.07
N GLN A 25 -7.44 4.37 -1.54
CA GLN A 25 -6.41 4.58 -2.55
C GLN A 25 -4.99 4.33 -2.01
N ALA A 26 -4.72 4.63 -0.74
CA ALA A 26 -3.47 4.28 -0.06
C ALA A 26 -3.22 2.76 -0.05
N ILE A 27 -4.26 1.97 0.27
CA ILE A 27 -4.22 0.50 0.22
C ILE A 27 -4.02 0.05 -1.23
N MET A 28 -4.79 0.61 -2.16
CA MET A 28 -4.78 0.19 -3.56
C MET A 28 -3.50 0.56 -4.33
N ALA A 29 -2.90 1.71 -4.07
CA ALA A 29 -1.72 2.17 -4.78
C ALA A 29 -0.43 1.70 -4.07
N CYS A 30 -0.33 1.92 -2.76
CA CYS A 30 0.90 1.73 -2.01
C CYS A 30 0.90 0.50 -1.08
N GLY A 31 -0.22 -0.22 -1.00
CA GLY A 31 -0.37 -1.35 -0.08
C GLY A 31 -0.39 -0.93 1.40
N VAL A 32 -0.55 0.36 1.68
CA VAL A 32 -0.53 0.91 3.05
C VAL A 32 -1.93 0.82 3.63
N VAL A 33 -2.05 0.12 4.76
CA VAL A 33 -3.29 -0.02 5.51
C VAL A 33 -3.21 0.89 6.73
N LEU A 34 -4.27 1.66 6.98
CA LEU A 34 -4.37 2.53 8.15
C LEU A 34 -5.13 1.83 9.27
N THR A 35 -4.94 2.31 10.51
CA THR A 35 -5.74 1.90 11.66
C THR A 35 -7.23 2.19 11.44
N PRO A 36 -8.15 1.54 12.17
CA PRO A 36 -9.59 1.79 12.04
C PRO A 36 -9.97 3.27 12.23
N ASP A 37 -9.22 3.97 13.09
CA ASP A 37 -9.42 5.39 13.37
C ASP A 37 -8.79 6.30 12.30
N GLY A 38 -8.03 5.74 11.35
CA GLY A 38 -7.41 6.48 10.24
C GLY A 38 -6.23 7.38 10.63
N THR A 39 -5.77 7.29 11.89
CA THR A 39 -4.77 8.20 12.46
C THR A 39 -3.34 7.68 12.37
N ALA A 40 -3.16 6.39 12.10
CA ALA A 40 -1.85 5.74 12.03
C ALA A 40 -1.81 4.66 10.96
N VAL A 41 -0.60 4.24 10.58
CA VAL A 41 -0.40 3.07 9.71
C VAL A 41 -0.53 1.80 10.54
N ASP A 42 -1.33 0.85 10.06
CA ASP A 42 -1.34 -0.52 10.58
C ASP A 42 -0.17 -1.27 9.92
N GLU A 43 0.96 -1.36 10.62
CA GLU A 43 2.18 -1.98 10.10
C GLU A 43 1.99 -3.46 9.76
N VAL A 44 1.22 -4.18 10.58
CA VAL A 44 0.94 -5.61 10.39
C VAL A 44 0.15 -5.82 9.11
N LYS A 45 -0.98 -5.13 8.95
CA LYS A 45 -1.81 -5.25 7.74
C LYS A 45 -1.12 -4.68 6.50
N THR A 46 -0.31 -3.63 6.66
CA THR A 46 0.49 -3.07 5.56
C THR A 46 1.49 -4.10 5.05
N LYS A 47 2.18 -4.80 5.96
CA LYS A 47 3.11 -5.87 5.59
C LYS A 47 2.39 -7.00 4.86
N GLU A 48 1.28 -7.51 5.41
CA GLU A 48 0.47 -8.56 4.78
C GLU A 48 -0.05 -8.15 3.39
N SER A 49 -0.53 -6.91 3.26
CA SER A 49 -1.03 -6.37 1.99
C SER A 49 0.09 -6.28 0.95
N ARG A 50 1.29 -5.82 1.34
CA ARG A 50 2.47 -5.75 0.46
C ARG A 50 2.98 -7.14 0.09
N GLU A 51 3.02 -8.09 1.02
CA GLU A 51 3.41 -9.47 0.76
C GLU A 51 2.45 -10.15 -0.21
N ARG A 52 1.15 -10.04 0.00
CA ARG A 52 0.12 -10.56 -0.92
C ARG A 52 0.27 -9.97 -2.32
N ARG A 53 0.51 -8.65 -2.43
CA ARG A 53 0.71 -7.99 -3.73
C ARG A 53 2.00 -8.38 -4.42
N ARG A 54 3.08 -8.60 -3.68
CA ARG A 54 4.33 -9.13 -4.22
C ARG A 54 4.12 -10.57 -4.72
N ALA A 55 3.36 -11.38 -3.99
CA ALA A 55 2.97 -12.73 -4.43
C ALA A 55 2.10 -12.70 -5.70
N GLU A 56 1.11 -11.80 -5.78
CA GLU A 56 0.28 -11.59 -6.98
C GLU A 56 1.10 -11.10 -8.19
N ARG A 57 2.06 -10.20 -7.98
CA ARG A 57 2.97 -9.76 -9.06
C ARG A 57 3.92 -10.87 -9.49
N GLY A 58 4.38 -11.70 -8.56
CA GLY A 58 5.23 -12.87 -8.82
C GLY A 58 4.49 -13.99 -9.54
N SER A 59 3.18 -14.16 -9.32
CA SER A 59 2.36 -15.16 -10.00
C SER A 59 1.89 -14.72 -11.40
N VAL A 60 1.87 -13.42 -11.70
CA VAL A 60 1.58 -12.89 -13.04
C VAL A 60 2.83 -12.87 -13.95
N ALA A 61 4.02 -13.28 -13.45
CA ALA A 61 5.23 -13.43 -14.25
C ALA A 61 5.21 -14.62 -15.24
N SER A 62 4.05 -15.25 -15.47
CA SER A 62 3.83 -16.19 -16.57
C SER A 62 2.71 -15.68 -17.48
N THR A 63 3.00 -14.64 -18.26
CA THR A 63 2.34 -14.46 -19.55
C THR A 63 3.37 -14.86 -20.62
N PRO A 64 3.40 -16.11 -21.09
CA PRO A 64 4.08 -16.42 -22.33
C PRO A 64 3.28 -15.76 -23.45
N ARG A 65 3.99 -15.04 -24.32
CA ARG A 65 3.43 -14.47 -25.54
C ARG A 65 3.49 -15.48 -26.67
#